data_AF-A0A813MNC2-F1
#
_entry.id   AF-A0A813MNC2-F1
#
_cell.length_a   1.000
_cell.length_b   1.000
_cell.length_c   1.000
_cell.angle_alpha   90.00
_cell.angle_beta   90.00
_cell.angle_gamma   90.00
#
_symmetry.space_group_name_H-M   'P 1'
#
loop_
_entity.id
_entity.type
_entity.pdbx_description
1 polymer ?
#
loop_
_entity_poly.entity_id
_entity_poly.type
_entity_poly.pdbx_seq_one_letter_code
_entity_poly.pdbx_strand_id
1 'polypeptide(L)'
;MITLNGNKPVWIRDNEHGFVLGKIADIASDNVTVQVNETKKILVVPYDSVFQAEEYDKDVDDNCALMYLNEGTLLNNVRRRYKKDLIYTYVANILIAINPYKELHGLYSLETIKRYNGKSLGVMPPHVFAIEK
;
A
#
# COMPACT_ATOMS: atom_id res chain seq x y z
N MET A 1 -22.07 -7.90 -0.68
CA MET A 1 -21.16 -8.88 -1.29
C MET A 1 -20.59 -8.25 -2.56
N ILE A 2 -19.29 -7.98 -2.62
CA ILE A 2 -18.69 -7.36 -3.81
C ILE A 2 -18.31 -8.50 -4.77
N THR A 3 -18.93 -8.54 -5.95
CA THR A 3 -18.73 -9.61 -6.93
C THR A 3 -17.34 -9.51 -7.56
N LEU A 4 -16.51 -10.54 -7.36
CA LEU A 4 -15.26 -10.75 -8.10
C LEU A 4 -15.63 -11.21 -9.51
N ASN A 5 -15.45 -10.35 -10.52
CA ASN A 5 -15.65 -10.72 -11.91
C ASN A 5 -14.32 -11.21 -12.49
N GLY A 6 -14.36 -12.18 -13.42
CA GLY A 6 -13.18 -12.65 -14.14
C GLY A 6 -12.42 -11.48 -14.77
N ASN A 7 -11.08 -11.53 -14.69
CA ASN A 7 -10.14 -10.49 -15.12
C ASN A 7 -9.94 -9.27 -14.18
N LYS A 8 -10.53 -9.24 -12.98
CA LYS A 8 -10.18 -8.22 -11.97
C LYS A 8 -8.79 -8.50 -11.36
N PRO A 9 -7.98 -7.46 -11.12
CA PRO A 9 -6.72 -7.60 -10.40
C PRO A 9 -6.97 -7.91 -8.92
N VAL A 10 -6.16 -8.80 -8.38
CA VAL A 10 -6.25 -9.24 -6.98
C VAL A 10 -4.86 -9.40 -6.37
N TRP A 11 -4.76 -9.14 -5.07
CA TRP A 11 -3.61 -9.49 -4.27
C TRP A 11 -3.78 -10.90 -3.71
N ILE A 12 -2.71 -11.68 -3.77
CA ILE A 12 -2.58 -12.96 -3.10
C ILE A 12 -1.36 -12.94 -2.19
N ARG A 13 -1.42 -13.68 -1.07
CA ARG A 13 -0.28 -13.81 -0.14
C ARG A 13 0.87 -14.53 -0.85
N ASP A 14 2.08 -14.05 -0.60
CA ASP A 14 3.33 -14.63 -1.11
C ASP A 14 4.37 -14.67 0.00
N ASN A 15 5.16 -15.75 0.06
CA ASN A 15 6.11 -15.95 1.14
C ASN A 15 7.35 -15.05 1.03
N GLU A 16 7.70 -14.60 -0.17
CA GLU A 16 8.90 -13.79 -0.43
C GLU A 16 8.59 -12.30 -0.46
N HIS A 17 7.52 -11.93 -1.16
CA HIS A 17 7.12 -10.54 -1.39
C HIS A 17 5.97 -10.08 -0.49
N GLY A 18 5.46 -10.94 0.40
CA GLY A 18 4.29 -10.69 1.26
C GLY A 18 2.98 -10.76 0.49
N PHE A 19 2.83 -9.93 -0.56
CA PHE A 19 1.72 -9.96 -1.49
C PHE A 19 2.19 -9.71 -2.92
N VAL A 20 1.58 -10.44 -3.87
CA VAL A 20 1.82 -10.31 -5.31
C VAL A 20 0.50 -10.09 -6.05
N LEU A 21 0.58 -9.36 -7.17
CA LEU A 21 -0.58 -9.03 -7.99
C LEU A 21 -0.84 -10.15 -9.00
N GLY A 22 -2.10 -10.53 -9.14
CA GLY A 22 -2.56 -11.47 -10.16
C GLY A 22 -3.92 -11.12 -10.71
N LYS A 23 -4.39 -11.94 -11.65
CA LYS A 23 -5.74 -11.84 -12.24
C LYS A 23 -6.48 -13.14 -12.00
N ILE A 24 -7.77 -13.01 -11.68
CA ILE A 24 -8.65 -14.17 -11.56
C ILE A 24 -8.83 -14.81 -12.93
N ALA A 25 -8.44 -16.07 -13.06
CA ALA A 25 -8.64 -16.90 -14.24
C ALA A 25 -9.92 -17.74 -14.12
N ASP A 26 -10.20 -18.30 -12.94
CA ASP A 26 -11.40 -19.10 -12.67
C ASP A 26 -11.82 -19.03 -11.20
N ILE A 27 -13.11 -19.24 -10.92
CA ILE A 27 -13.69 -19.21 -9.57
C ILE A 27 -14.48 -20.50 -9.36
N ALA A 28 -14.05 -21.31 -8.39
CA ALA A 28 -14.77 -22.48 -7.88
C ALA A 28 -15.50 -22.14 -6.57
N SER A 29 -16.15 -23.12 -5.93
CA SER A 29 -16.92 -22.92 -4.69
C SER A 29 -16.08 -22.35 -3.55
N ASP A 30 -14.92 -22.96 -3.28
CA ASP A 30 -14.09 -22.64 -2.12
C ASP A 30 -12.72 -22.06 -2.51
N ASN A 31 -12.37 -22.17 -3.80
CA ASN A 31 -11.05 -21.81 -4.32
C ASN A 31 -11.16 -20.90 -5.54
N VAL A 32 -10.14 -20.09 -5.72
CA VAL A 32 -9.97 -19.18 -6.86
C VAL A 32 -8.66 -19.53 -7.55
N THR A 33 -8.73 -19.67 -8.87
CA THR A 33 -7.54 -19.83 -9.71
C THR A 33 -7.07 -18.45 -10.14
N VAL A 34 -5.87 -18.07 -9.72
CA VAL A 34 -5.25 -16.77 -9.98
C VAL A 34 -4.00 -16.95 -10.83
N GLN A 35 -3.88 -16.18 -11.90
CA GLN A 35 -2.66 -16.07 -12.68
C GLN A 35 -1.83 -14.89 -12.15
N VAL A 36 -0.62 -15.16 -11.65
CA VAL A 36 0.30 -14.13 -11.15
C VAL A 36 0.83 -13.29 -12.31
N ASN A 37 0.81 -11.96 -12.18
CA ASN A 37 1.14 -11.06 -13.28
C ASN A 37 2.61 -11.15 -13.71
N GLU A 38 3.52 -11.23 -12.75
CA GLU A 38 4.97 -11.20 -12.97
C GLU A 38 5.52 -12.51 -13.55
N THR A 39 5.14 -13.65 -12.96
CA THR A 39 5.68 -14.96 -13.32
C THR A 39 4.82 -15.72 -14.32
N LYS A 40 3.59 -15.24 -14.58
CA LYS A 40 2.52 -15.95 -15.33
C LYS A 40 2.15 -17.31 -14.72
N LYS A 41 2.64 -17.63 -13.52
CA LYS A 41 2.32 -18.84 -12.78
C LYS A 41 0.83 -18.84 -12.41
N ILE A 42 0.19 -20.00 -12.54
CA ILE A 42 -1.18 -20.21 -12.10
C ILE A 42 -1.15 -20.81 -10.70
N LEU A 43 -1.92 -20.22 -9.79
CA LEU A 43 -2.05 -20.65 -8.40
C LEU A 43 -3.52 -20.87 -8.08
N VAL A 44 -3.82 -21.92 -7.33
CA VAL A 44 -5.15 -22.16 -6.76
C VAL A 44 -5.06 -21.82 -5.29
N VAL A 45 -5.86 -20.85 -4.85
CA VAL A 45 -5.87 -20.34 -3.47
C VAL A 45 -7.29 -20.34 -2.91
N PRO A 46 -7.47 -20.45 -1.59
CA PRO A 46 -8.78 -20.30 -0.97
C PRO A 46 -9.38 -18.93 -1.29
N TYR A 47 -10.70 -18.86 -1.47
CA TYR A 47 -11.42 -17.61 -1.77
C TYR A 47 -11.09 -16.50 -0.75
N ASP A 48 -11.07 -16.83 0.53
CA ASP A 48 -10.80 -15.89 1.64
C ASP A 48 -9.35 -15.41 1.70
N SER A 49 -8.45 -15.98 0.88
CA SER A 49 -7.05 -15.55 0.77
C SER A 49 -6.81 -14.59 -0.40
N VAL A 50 -7.86 -14.19 -1.10
CA VAL A 50 -7.81 -13.26 -2.23
C VAL A 50 -8.31 -11.89 -1.80
N PHE A 51 -7.50 -10.85 -2.03
CA PHE A 51 -7.85 -9.48 -1.69
C PHE A 51 -8.03 -8.65 -2.95
N GLN A 52 -8.98 -7.71 -2.92
CA GLN A 52 -9.23 -6.83 -4.07
C GLN A 52 -8.01 -5.92 -4.31
N ALA A 53 -7.64 -5.75 -5.57
CA ALA A 53 -6.57 -4.84 -5.96
C ALA A 53 -7.05 -3.85 -7.02
N GLU A 54 -6.24 -2.83 -7.23
CA GLU A 54 -6.33 -1.95 -8.40
C GLU A 54 -5.03 -2.02 -9.19
N GLU A 55 -5.13 -1.98 -10.51
CA GLU A 55 -3.99 -1.71 -11.38
C GLU A 55 -3.76 -0.19 -11.41
N TYR A 56 -3.08 0.34 -10.40
CA TYR A 56 -2.74 1.76 -10.35
C TYR A 56 -1.29 2.02 -9.98
N ASP A 57 -0.67 2.93 -10.72
CA ASP A 57 0.74 3.28 -10.57
C ASP A 57 0.97 4.54 -9.72
N LYS A 58 0.05 4.86 -8.80
CA LYS A 58 0.25 5.97 -7.85
C LYS A 58 0.30 5.48 -6.41
N ASP A 59 0.92 6.30 -5.60
CA ASP A 59 0.88 6.21 -4.14
C ASP A 59 0.04 7.35 -3.57
N VAL A 60 -0.39 7.18 -2.32
CA VAL A 60 -1.18 8.15 -1.57
C VAL A 60 -0.49 8.43 -0.24
N ASP A 61 -0.60 9.68 0.21
CA ASP A 61 -0.06 10.12 1.50
C ASP A 61 -0.80 9.51 2.70
N ASP A 62 -2.09 9.20 2.54
CA ASP A 62 -2.93 8.55 3.55
C ASP A 62 -3.52 7.24 2.98
N ASN A 63 -3.25 6.11 3.65
CA ASN A 63 -3.79 4.82 3.25
C ASN A 63 -5.32 4.78 3.32
N CYS A 64 -5.98 5.65 4.09
CA CYS A 64 -7.44 5.76 4.09
C CYS A 64 -8.00 6.29 2.76
N ALA A 65 -7.17 6.85 1.88
CA ALA A 65 -7.56 7.27 0.53
C ALA A 65 -7.48 6.13 -0.50
N LEU A 66 -7.03 4.93 -0.13
CA LEU A 66 -6.99 3.77 -1.02
C LEU A 66 -8.41 3.26 -1.31
N MET A 67 -8.71 2.94 -2.57
CA MET A 67 -10.00 2.40 -2.97
C MET A 67 -10.33 1.09 -2.25
N TYR A 68 -9.35 0.18 -2.15
CA TYR A 68 -9.46 -1.04 -1.37
C TYR A 68 -8.45 -1.01 -0.23
N LEU A 69 -8.92 -0.67 0.97
CA LEU A 69 -8.12 -0.73 2.19
C LEU A 69 -8.02 -2.18 2.69
N ASN A 70 -6.99 -2.88 2.22
CA ASN A 70 -6.61 -4.21 2.68
C ASN A 70 -5.07 -4.31 2.82
N GLU A 71 -4.61 -5.41 3.41
CA GLU A 71 -3.19 -5.65 3.70
C GLU A 71 -2.30 -5.56 2.45
N GLY A 72 -2.76 -6.08 1.31
CA GLY A 72 -2.02 -6.07 0.05
C GLY A 72 -1.87 -4.66 -0.52
N THR A 73 -2.96 -3.89 -0.58
CA THR A 73 -2.94 -2.52 -1.11
C THR A 73 -2.15 -1.59 -0.19
N LEU A 74 -2.29 -1.74 1.14
CA LEU A 74 -1.54 -0.95 2.12
C LEU A 74 -0.04 -1.23 2.00
N LEU A 75 0.36 -2.51 1.98
CA LEU A 75 1.77 -2.88 1.81
C LEU A 75 2.33 -2.34 0.50
N ASN A 76 1.57 -2.43 -0.59
CA ASN A 76 1.99 -1.89 -1.88
C ASN A 76 2.17 -0.37 -1.85
N ASN A 77 1.25 0.39 -1.25
CA ASN A 77 1.38 1.84 -1.12
C ASN A 77 2.65 2.21 -0.36
N VAL A 78 2.83 1.60 0.82
CA VAL A 78 3.99 1.84 1.69
C VAL A 78 5.30 1.45 0.99
N ARG A 79 5.34 0.31 0.29
CA ARG A 79 6.51 -0.13 -0.50
C ARG A 79 6.85 0.85 -1.61
N ARG A 80 5.85 1.36 -2.33
CA ARG A 80 6.05 2.33 -3.44
C ARG A 80 6.58 3.66 -2.92
N ARG A 81 6.03 4.15 -1.81
CA ARG A 81 6.51 5.37 -1.14
C ARG A 81 7.94 5.23 -0.66
N TYR A 82 8.26 4.10 -0.01
CA TYR A 82 9.61 3.80 0.43
C TYR A 82 10.63 3.81 -0.72
N LYS A 83 10.29 3.22 -1.88
CA LYS A 83 11.13 3.25 -3.10
C LYS A 83 11.38 4.67 -3.63
N LYS A 84 10.56 5.65 -3.23
CA LYS A 84 10.69 7.08 -3.57
C LYS A 84 11.28 7.91 -2.42
N ASP A 85 11.88 7.26 -1.42
CA ASP A 85 12.42 7.91 -0.22
C ASP A 85 11.36 8.63 0.64
N LEU A 86 10.08 8.30 0.46
CA LEU A 86 8.98 8.76 1.29
C LEU A 86 8.71 7.75 2.40
N ILE A 87 9.39 7.92 3.53
CA ILE A 87 9.38 6.96 4.64
C ILE A 87 8.17 7.06 5.56
N TYR A 88 7.40 8.13 5.44
CA TYR A 88 6.24 8.43 6.26
C TYR A 88 4.97 8.28 5.43
N THR A 89 3.96 7.63 6.01
CA THR A 89 2.63 7.45 5.40
C THR A 89 1.56 7.53 6.49
N TYR A 90 0.50 8.30 6.27
CA TYR A 90 -0.62 8.37 7.20
C TYR A 90 -1.51 7.12 7.09
N VAL A 91 -2.17 6.82 8.21
CA VAL A 91 -3.36 5.97 8.29
C VAL A 91 -4.33 6.73 9.18
N ALA A 92 -5.15 7.61 8.58
CA ALA A 92 -5.95 8.58 9.31
C ALA A 92 -5.10 9.39 10.32
N ASN A 93 -5.25 9.14 11.62
CA ASN A 93 -4.53 9.82 12.70
C ASN A 93 -3.25 9.12 13.15
N ILE A 94 -2.89 7.98 12.55
CA ILE A 94 -1.67 7.22 12.84
C ILE A 94 -0.63 7.50 11.75
N LEU A 95 0.66 7.47 12.12
CA LEU A 95 1.77 7.60 11.18
C LEU A 95 2.56 6.29 11.10
N ILE A 96 2.67 5.72 9.90
CA ILE A 96 3.60 4.63 9.60
C ILE A 96 4.95 5.24 9.22
N ALA A 97 6.02 4.78 9.87
CA ALA A 97 7.39 5.16 9.58
C ALA A 97 8.23 3.93 9.23
N ILE A 98 8.96 3.97 8.11
CA ILE A 98 9.91 2.91 7.73
C ILE A 98 11.34 3.45 7.83
N ASN A 99 12.22 2.73 8.51
CA ASN A 99 13.63 3.11 8.58
C ASN A 99 14.29 3.02 7.19
N PRO A 100 14.83 4.12 6.62
CA PRO A 100 15.50 4.11 5.33
C PRO A 100 16.89 3.45 5.35
N TYR A 101 17.49 3.26 6.52
CA TYR A 101 18.90 2.83 6.68
C TYR A 101 19.91 3.68 5.89
N LYS A 102 19.53 4.91 5.52
CA LYS A 102 20.36 5.90 4.85
C LYS A 102 19.93 7.31 5.29
N GLU A 103 20.81 8.28 5.09
CA GLU A 103 20.46 9.67 5.30
C GLU A 103 19.50 10.15 4.20
N LEU A 104 18.45 10.87 4.61
CA LEU A 104 17.53 11.58 3.71
C LEU A 104 17.73 13.08 3.90
N HIS A 105 18.55 13.68 3.05
CA HIS A 105 18.94 15.09 3.18
C HIS A 105 17.72 16.02 3.20
N GLY A 106 17.72 16.96 4.15
CA GLY A 106 16.66 17.96 4.29
C GLY A 106 15.40 17.50 5.03
N LEU A 107 15.22 16.19 5.27
CA LEU A 107 14.04 15.64 5.93
C LEU A 107 13.85 16.20 7.35
N TYR A 108 14.94 16.33 8.12
CA TYR A 108 14.92 16.87 9.49
C TYR A 108 15.56 18.27 9.60
N SER A 109 15.55 19.04 8.52
CA SER A 109 16.12 20.39 8.54
C SER A 109 15.27 21.38 9.35
N LEU A 110 15.90 22.47 9.81
CA LEU A 110 15.20 23.59 10.45
C LEU A 110 14.12 24.20 9.53
N GLU A 111 14.36 24.20 8.22
CA GLU A 111 13.37 24.65 7.24
C GLU A 111 12.16 23.72 7.23
N THR A 112 12.37 22.40 7.23
CA THR A 112 11.27 21.43 7.32
C THR A 112 10.48 21.61 8.61
N ILE A 113 11.13 21.73 9.77
CA ILE A 113 10.44 21.99 11.05
C ILE A 113 9.55 23.23 10.96
N LYS A 114 10.07 24.35 10.43
CA LYS A 114 9.32 25.60 10.27
C LYS A 114 8.10 25.45 9.35
N ARG A 115 8.20 24.63 8.30
CA ARG A 115 7.08 24.38 7.37
C ARG A 115 5.91 23.64 8.02
N TYR A 116 6.18 22.73 8.95
CA TYR A 116 5.16 21.94 9.65
C TYR A 116 4.57 22.66 10.88
N ASN A 117 5.29 23.64 11.44
CA ASN A 117 4.83 24.39 12.61
C ASN A 117 3.44 25.03 12.39
N GLY A 118 2.51 24.76 13.32
CA GLY A 118 1.16 25.33 13.32
C GLY A 118 0.22 24.78 12.24
N LYS A 119 0.64 23.78 11.44
CA LYS A 119 -0.22 23.18 10.42
C LYS A 119 -1.13 22.11 11.01
N SER A 120 -2.33 21.96 10.46
CA SER A 120 -3.25 20.86 10.80
C SER A 120 -2.84 19.57 10.09
N LEU A 121 -3.15 18.43 10.70
CA LEU A 121 -2.92 17.12 10.12
C LEU A 121 -3.59 17.02 8.73
N GLY A 122 -2.91 16.42 7.76
CA GLY A 122 -3.40 16.29 6.39
C GLY A 122 -3.24 17.52 5.49
N VAL A 123 -2.86 18.69 6.03
CA VAL A 123 -2.52 19.87 5.21
C VAL A 123 -1.14 19.72 4.55
N MET A 124 -0.22 19.09 5.26
CA MET A 124 1.14 18.81 4.81
C MET A 124 1.32 17.30 4.59
N PRO A 125 2.28 16.88 3.74
CA PRO A 125 2.61 15.48 3.55
C PRO A 125 2.94 14.75 4.87
N PRO A 126 2.91 13.41 4.90
CA PRO A 126 3.20 12.63 6.09
C PRO A 126 4.58 12.94 6.64
N HIS A 127 4.64 13.30 7.92
CA HIS A 127 5.89 13.57 8.61
C HIS A 127 5.71 13.49 10.13
N VAL A 128 6.76 13.15 10.87
CA VAL A 128 6.72 13.13 12.34
C VAL A 128 6.34 14.49 12.94
N PHE A 129 6.87 15.58 12.38
CA PHE A 129 6.51 16.96 12.78
C PHE A 129 5.04 17.33 12.52
N ALA A 130 4.28 16.54 11.76
CA ALA A 130 2.85 16.78 11.56
C ALA A 130 1.97 16.19 12.68
N ILE A 131 2.49 15.18 13.40
CA ILE A 131 1.80 14.51 14.51
C ILE A 131 2.26 15.00 15.89
N GLU A 132 3.45 15.58 15.97
CA GLU A 132 3.94 16.28 17.17
C GLU A 132 3.20 17.62 17.32
N LYS A 133 2.12 17.63 18.10
CA LYS A 133 1.47 18.85 18.59
C LYS A 133 1.43 18.87 20.10
#